data_AF-A0A1M2ZFH2-F1
#
_entry.id   AF-A0A1M2ZFH2-F1
#
_cell.length_a   1.000
_cell.length_b   1.000
_cell.length_c   1.000
_cell.angle_alpha   90.00
_cell.angle_beta   90.00
_cell.angle_gamma   90.00
#
_symmetry.space_group_name_H-M   'P 1'
#
loop_
_entity.id
_entity.type
_entity.pdbx_description
1 polymer ?
#
loop_
_entity_poly.entity_id
_entity_poly.type
_entity_poly.pdbx_seq_one_letter_code
_entity_poly.pdbx_strand_id
1 'polypeptide(L)' 'MLASMGTEYWYVHLPSGAKLRGETPMDAINRELNELVGRGWEPVSITSPYPNQSIYVMLKKVPS' A
#
# COMPACT_ATOMS: atom_id res chain seq x y z
N MET A 1 -32.13 1.78 8.37
CA MET A 1 -31.47 1.31 7.13
C MET A 1 -30.06 0.92 7.51
N LEU A 2 -29.73 -0.37 7.54
CA LEU A 2 -28.35 -0.83 7.73
C LEU A 2 -27.67 -0.67 6.36
N ALA A 3 -26.84 0.34 6.19
CA ALA A 3 -25.94 0.36 5.05
C ALA A 3 -25.08 -0.89 5.15
N SER A 4 -25.09 -1.72 4.10
CA SER A 4 -24.02 -2.69 3.89
C SER A 4 -22.73 -1.88 3.84
N MET A 5 -21.97 -1.87 4.94
CA MET A 5 -20.60 -1.36 4.92
C MET A 5 -19.78 -2.40 4.14
N GLY A 6 -19.93 -2.37 2.81
CA GLY A 6 -19.18 -3.23 1.91
C GLY A 6 -17.70 -3.06 2.21
N THR A 7 -16.98 -4.16 2.30
CA THR A 7 -15.53 -4.11 2.47
C THR A 7 -14.92 -3.52 1.20
N GLU A 8 -14.31 -2.34 1.32
CA GLU A 8 -13.68 -1.65 0.21
C GLU A 8 -12.27 -2.21 -0.03
N TYR A 9 -11.99 -2.55 -1.29
CA TYR A 9 -10.70 -3.08 -1.72
C TYR A 9 -10.13 -2.19 -2.82
N TRP A 10 -8.88 -1.77 -2.65
CA TRP A 10 -8.14 -1.01 -3.65
C TRP A 10 -6.93 -1.81 -4.13
N TYR A 11 -6.63 -1.69 -5.42
CA TYR A 11 -5.41 -2.23 -6.00
C TYR A 11 -4.50 -1.06 -6.39
N VAL A 12 -3.35 -0.96 -5.73
CA VAL A 12 -2.42 0.16 -5.93
C VAL A 12 -1.08 -0.34 -6.46
N HIS A 13 -0.47 0.48 -7.32
CA HIS A 13 0.90 0.31 -7.76
C HIS A 13 1.74 1.36 -7.04
N LEU A 14 2.71 0.91 -6.23
CA LEU A 14 3.63 1.80 -5.53
C LEU A 14 4.92 1.92 -6.36
N PRO A 15 5.21 3.10 -6.93
CA PRO A 15 6.40 3.32 -7.74
C PRO A 15 7.63 3.40 -6.84
N SER A 16 8.69 2.66 -7.15
CA SER A 16 9.96 2.77 -6.41
C SER A 16 10.74 4.08 -6.67
N GLY A 17 10.19 5.02 -7.44
CA GLY A 17 10.94 6.13 -8.04
C GLY A 17 11.17 7.34 -7.13
N ALA A 18 10.25 7.64 -6.21
CA ALA A 18 10.34 8.82 -5.34
C ALA A 18 11.05 8.48 -4.02
N LYS A 19 12.38 8.39 -4.06
CA LYS A 19 13.22 8.10 -2.89
C LYS A 19 13.80 9.38 -2.30
N LEU A 20 13.84 9.46 -0.98
CA LEU A 20 14.62 10.45 -0.27
C LEU A 20 16.12 10.15 -0.41
N ARG A 21 16.98 11.17 -0.18
CA ARG A 21 18.43 11.00 -0.29
C ARG A 21 18.92 9.99 0.75
N GLY A 22 19.54 8.91 0.29
CA GLY A 22 20.03 7.81 1.13
C GLY A 22 19.01 6.71 1.41
N GLU A 23 17.77 6.83 0.91
CA GLU A 23 16.72 5.84 1.06
C GLU A 23 16.89 4.71 0.03
N THR A 24 16.82 3.44 0.46
CA THR A 24 16.77 2.32 -0.48
C THR A 24 15.40 2.28 -1.17
N PRO A 25 15.26 1.66 -2.35
CA PRO A 25 13.95 1.43 -2.94
C PRO A 25 12.95 0.77 -2.00
N MET A 26 13.41 -0.16 -1.14
CA MET A 26 12.55 -0.85 -0.19
C MET A 26 12.07 0.09 0.92
N ASP A 27 12.94 1.01 1.39
CA ASP A 27 12.57 1.99 2.41
C ASP A 27 11.47 2.94 1.91
N ALA A 28 11.58 3.42 0.67
CA ALA A 28 10.55 4.27 0.06
C ALA A 28 9.20 3.56 -0.05
N ILE A 29 9.22 2.29 -0.45
CA ILE A 29 8.04 1.43 -0.51
C ILE A 29 7.43 1.23 0.88
N ASN A 30 8.25 0.94 1.88
CA ASN A 30 7.80 0.76 3.26
C ASN A 30 7.19 2.04 3.84
N ARG A 31 7.75 3.20 3.52
CA ARG A 31 7.20 4.51 3.92
C ARG A 31 5.81 4.73 3.33
N GLU A 32 5.62 4.52 2.03
CA GLU A 32 4.31 4.65 1.39
C GLU A 32 3.27 3.66 1.96
N LEU A 33 3.67 2.40 2.19
CA LEU A 33 2.81 1.41 2.85
C LEU A 33 2.40 1.86 4.26
N ASN A 34 3.34 2.38 5.05
CA ASN A 34 3.05 2.86 6.40
C ASN A 34 2.10 4.07 6.39
N GLU A 35 2.22 4.97 5.41
CA GLU A 35 1.29 6.09 5.23
C GLU A 35 -0.13 5.59 4.91
N LEU A 36 -0.28 4.54 4.10
CA LEU A 36 -1.56 3.90 3.80
C LEU A 36 -2.16 3.25 5.06
N VAL A 37 -1.35 2.54 5.83
CA VAL A 37 -1.74 1.96 7.13
C VAL A 37 -2.22 3.05 8.09
N GLY A 38 -1.48 4.17 8.19
CA GLY A 38 -1.88 5.32 8.98
C GLY A 38 -3.22 5.96 8.56
N ARG A 39 -3.66 5.72 7.32
CA ARG A 39 -4.96 6.16 6.78
C ARG A 39 -6.08 5.11 6.93
N GLY A 40 -5.83 4.04 7.67
CA GLY A 40 -6.78 2.96 7.91
C GLY A 40 -6.91 1.99 6.73
N TRP A 41 -5.84 1.79 5.96
CA TRP A 41 -5.77 0.74 4.93
C TRP A 41 -4.90 -0.42 5.39
N GLU A 42 -5.36 -1.65 5.17
CA GLU A 42 -4.64 -2.86 5.52
C GLU A 42 -4.15 -3.57 4.25
N PRO A 43 -2.85 -3.84 4.08
CA PRO A 43 -2.35 -4.62 2.95
C PRO A 43 -2.72 -6.10 3.11
N VAL A 44 -3.47 -6.63 2.14
CA VAL A 44 -3.94 -8.02 2.11
C VAL A 44 -3.05 -8.91 1.26
N SER A 45 -2.51 -8.35 0.17
CA SER A 45 -1.61 -9.07 -0.74
C SER A 45 -0.58 -8.12 -1.32
N ILE A 46 0.66 -8.58 -1.41
CA ILE A 46 1.78 -7.82 -1.99
C ILE A 46 2.40 -8.69 -3.08
N THR A 47 2.47 -8.15 -4.30
CA THR A 47 3.10 -8.79 -5.45
C THR A 47 4.24 -7.92 -5.96
N SER A 48 5.44 -8.48 -6.01
CA SER A 48 6.65 -7.79 -6.49
C SER A 48 7.29 -8.61 -7.60
N PRO A 49 6.95 -8.37 -8.89
CA PRO A 49 7.53 -9.13 -10.00
C PRO A 49 9.04 -8.89 -10.13
N TYR A 50 9.52 -7.72 -9.69
CA TYR A 50 10.94 -7.37 -9.67
C TYR A 50 11.28 -6.78 -8.30
N PRO A 51 12.14 -7.45 -7.50
CA PRO A 51 12.63 -6.88 -6.26
C PRO A 51 13.19 -5.48 -6.51
N ASN A 52 12.76 -4.49 -5.73
CA ASN A 52 13.27 -3.12 -5.73
C ASN A 52 12.82 -2.17 -6.87
N GLN A 53 11.83 -2.53 -7.70
CA GLN A 53 11.36 -1.65 -8.79
C GLN A 53 9.89 -1.22 -8.69
N SER A 54 9.00 -2.12 -8.28
CA SER A 54 7.57 -1.84 -8.18
C SER A 54 6.91 -2.88 -7.32
N ILE A 55 6.01 -2.46 -6.45
CA ILE A 55 5.12 -3.39 -5.75
C ILE A 55 3.68 -3.08 -6.07
N TYR A 56 2.92 -4.15 -6.26
CA TYR A 56 1.48 -4.11 -6.38
C TYR A 56 0.89 -4.57 -5.07
N VAL A 57 -0.04 -3.78 -4.53
CA VAL A 57 -0.60 -4.02 -3.22
C VAL A 57 -2.11 -4.02 -3.33
N MET A 58 -2.73 -5.10 -2.86
CA MET A 58 -4.15 -5.12 -2.58
C MET A 58 -4.35 -4.60 -1.16
N LEU A 59 -5.12 -3.52 -1.03
CA LEU A 59 -5.47 -2.89 0.23
C LEU A 59 -6.94 -3.16 0.56
N LYS A 60 -7.23 -3.26 1.85
CA LYS A 60 -8.58 -3.33 2.39
C LYS A 60 -8.82 -2.15 3.32
N LYS A 61 -9.97 -1.48 3.20
CA LYS A 61 -10.32 -0.41 4.14
C LYS A 61 -10.71 -1.01 5.50
N VAL A 62 -10.05 -0.57 6.56
CA VAL A 62 -10.42 -0.94 7.93
C VAL A 62 -11.60 -0.06 8.36
N PRO A 63 -12.73 -0.65 8.78
CA PRO A 63 -13.85 0.11 9.35
C PRO A 63 -13.38 0.91 10.56
N SER A 64 -13.72 2.19 10.59
CA SER A 64 -13.41 3.12 11.70
C SER A 64 -14.31 2.89 12.91
#